data_AF-A0A832CTY9-F1
#
_entry.id   AF-A0A832CTY9-F1
#
_cell.length_a   1.000
_cell.length_b   1.000
_cell.length_c   1.000
_cell.angle_alpha   90.00
_cell.angle_beta   90.00
_cell.angle_gamma   90.00
#
_symmetry.space_group_name_H-M   'P 1'
#
loop_
_entity.id
_entity.type
_entity.pdbx_description
1 polymer ?
#
loop_
_entity_poly.entity_id
_entity_poly.type
_entity_poly.pdbx_seq_one_letter_code
_entity_poly.pdbx_strand_id
1 'polypeptide(L)'
;DPAGKVSQVLGLLHAQSGTKTVRAVFIVDSNGVIRAILYYPLELGRNINELLRMVKALQVSSKLGRAMPANWPESEIVGKNVIVPPAATVQEAEERLKKFKCFDWWFCYDENVEESDVREARELLTSKKTLSL
;
A
#
# COMPACT_ATOMS: atom_id res chain seq x y z
N ASP A 1 -1.27 -10.78 25.44
CA ASP A 1 -0.09 -11.65 25.51
C ASP A 1 0.66 -11.42 26.83
N PRO A 2 0.15 -11.94 27.98
CA PRO A 2 0.72 -11.63 29.30
C PRO A 2 2.17 -12.10 29.49
N ALA A 3 2.56 -13.17 28.77
CA ALA A 3 3.91 -13.74 28.82
C ALA A 3 4.87 -13.14 27.77
N GLY A 4 4.40 -12.22 26.91
CA GLY A 4 5.22 -11.58 25.88
C GLY A 4 5.66 -12.50 24.73
N LYS A 5 5.14 -13.73 24.63
CA LYS A 5 5.60 -14.71 23.63
C LYS A 5 5.27 -14.27 22.21
N VAL A 6 4.05 -13.78 21.99
CA VAL A 6 3.63 -13.26 20.68
C VAL A 6 4.43 -11.99 20.35
N SER A 7 4.66 -11.15 21.36
CA SER A 7 5.40 -9.90 21.23
C SER A 7 6.86 -10.11 20.87
N GLN A 8 7.50 -11.16 21.38
CA GLN A 8 8.85 -11.56 21.00
C GLN A 8 8.92 -12.13 19.58
N VAL A 9 8.01 -13.03 19.23
CA VAL A 9 7.97 -13.67 17.90
C VAL A 9 7.72 -12.63 16.80
N LEU A 10 6.83 -11.66 17.04
CA LEU A 10 6.47 -10.62 16.07
C LEU A 10 7.38 -9.37 16.13
N GLY A 11 8.43 -9.39 16.96
CA GLY A 11 9.37 -8.27 17.07
C GLY A 11 8.74 -6.97 17.58
N LEU A 12 7.80 -7.05 18.51
CA LEU A 12 7.04 -5.89 19.01
C LEU A 12 7.73 -5.15 20.17
N LEU A 13 8.78 -5.73 20.73
CA LEU A 13 9.54 -5.15 21.84
C LEU A 13 10.73 -4.39 21.26
N HIS A 14 10.64 -3.05 21.22
CA HIS A 14 11.72 -2.18 20.75
C HIS A 14 12.43 -1.52 21.94
N ALA A 15 13.62 -0.97 21.71
CA ALA A 15 14.46 -0.35 22.74
C ALA A 15 13.77 0.75 23.58
N GLN A 16 12.70 1.36 23.05
CA GLN A 16 11.92 2.39 23.75
C GLN A 16 11.24 1.86 25.03
N SER A 17 10.93 0.56 25.12
CA SER A 17 10.39 -0.05 26.34
C SER A 17 10.63 -1.55 26.36
N GLY A 18 11.26 -2.05 27.42
CA GLY A 18 11.44 -3.49 27.64
C GLY A 18 10.17 -4.23 28.07
N THR A 19 9.10 -3.51 28.40
CA THR A 19 7.84 -4.08 28.95
C THR A 19 6.60 -3.73 28.15
N LYS A 20 6.65 -2.72 27.28
CA LYS A 20 5.52 -2.30 26.43
C LYS A 20 5.86 -2.50 24.95
N THR A 21 4.94 -3.11 24.22
CA THR A 21 5.05 -3.25 22.77
C THR A 21 4.88 -1.90 22.08
N VAL A 22 5.62 -1.67 20.98
CA VAL A 22 5.33 -0.55 20.08
C VAL A 22 4.00 -0.75 19.36
N ARG A 23 3.49 0.30 18.71
CA ARG A 23 2.22 0.26 17.97
C ARG A 23 2.45 -0.31 16.58
N ALA A 24 2.60 -1.63 16.50
CA ALA A 24 2.75 -2.33 15.24
C ALA A 24 1.41 -2.57 14.53
N VAL A 25 1.43 -2.62 13.20
CA VAL A 25 0.32 -3.04 12.35
C VAL A 25 0.85 -4.04 11.35
N PHE A 26 0.20 -5.20 11.27
CA PHE A 26 0.45 -6.22 10.26
C PHE A 26 -0.75 -6.27 9.32
N ILE A 27 -0.51 -6.08 8.02
CA ILE A 27 -1.51 -6.33 6.99
C ILE A 27 -1.23 -7.73 6.43
N VAL A 28 -2.19 -8.63 6.58
CA VAL A 28 -2.09 -10.04 6.17
C VAL A 28 -3.17 -10.30 5.13
N ASP A 29 -2.82 -10.95 4.02
CA ASP A 29 -3.80 -11.30 2.98
C ASP A 29 -4.57 -12.59 3.28
N SER A 30 -5.51 -12.95 2.40
CA SER A 30 -6.36 -14.14 2.55
C SER A 30 -5.59 -15.46 2.51
N ASN A 31 -4.32 -15.45 2.06
CA ASN A 31 -3.45 -16.63 2.04
C ASN A 31 -2.58 -16.71 3.31
N GLY A 32 -2.76 -15.79 4.27
CA GLY A 32 -1.96 -15.73 5.49
C GLY A 32 -0.58 -15.11 5.29
N VAL A 33 -0.32 -14.45 4.15
CA VAL A 33 0.97 -13.83 3.87
C VAL A 33 0.99 -12.40 4.38
N ILE A 34 2.05 -12.02 5.10
CA ILE A 34 2.26 -10.65 5.55
C ILE A 34 2.62 -9.78 4.34
N ARG A 35 1.82 -8.73 4.10
CA ARG A 35 1.96 -7.81 2.96
C ARG A 35 2.55 -6.46 3.33
N ALA A 36 2.36 -6.02 4.56
CA ALA A 36 3.00 -4.82 5.09
C ALA A 36 3.12 -4.90 6.61
N ILE A 37 4.18 -4.28 7.14
CA ILE A 37 4.40 -4.11 8.58
C ILE A 37 4.71 -2.63 8.82
N LEU A 38 3.99 -2.00 9.74
CA LEU A 38 4.26 -0.64 10.18
C LEU A 38 4.54 -0.63 11.67
N TYR A 39 5.55 0.12 12.10
CA TYR A 39 5.89 0.32 13.51
C TYR A 39 5.77 1.80 13.86
N TYR A 40 4.80 2.14 14.70
CA TYR A 40 4.66 3.49 15.26
C TYR A 40 5.18 3.52 16.70
N PRO A 41 5.84 4.61 17.12
CA PRO A 41 6.26 4.76 18.51
C PRO A 41 5.04 4.99 19.42
N LEU A 42 5.22 4.91 20.74
CA LEU A 42 4.12 4.93 21.71
C LEU A 42 3.36 6.26 21.73
N GLU A 43 4.08 7.36 21.51
CA GLU A 43 3.63 8.74 21.54
C GLU A 43 2.87 9.19 20.29
N LEU A 44 2.99 8.46 19.16
CA LEU A 44 2.37 8.84 17.89
C LEU A 44 1.17 7.96 17.56
N GLY A 45 0.02 8.61 17.32
CA GLY A 45 -1.18 7.94 16.81
C GLY A 45 -1.01 7.43 15.37
N ARG A 46 -1.68 6.33 15.05
CA ARG A 46 -1.71 5.76 13.69
C ARG A 46 -2.64 6.56 12.79
N ASN A 47 -2.31 6.64 11.51
CA ASN A 47 -3.23 7.13 10.50
C ASN A 47 -4.10 5.98 9.96
N ILE A 48 -5.29 5.80 10.51
CA ILE A 48 -6.18 4.67 10.13
C ILE A 48 -6.61 4.74 8.67
N ASN A 49 -6.84 5.95 8.15
CA ASN A 49 -7.21 6.15 6.75
C ASN A 49 -6.11 5.64 5.81
N GLU A 50 -4.85 5.85 6.17
CA GLU A 50 -3.73 5.32 5.40
C GLU A 50 -3.67 3.80 5.47
N LEU A 51 -3.93 3.20 6.63
CA LEU A 51 -3.98 1.73 6.74
C LEU A 51 -5.08 1.13 5.85
N LEU A 52 -6.26 1.75 5.83
CA LEU A 52 -7.36 1.32 4.97
C LEU A 52 -7.01 1.52 3.49
N ARG A 53 -6.39 2.65 3.12
CA ARG A 53 -5.93 2.90 1.75
C ARG A 53 -4.89 1.87 1.33
N MET A 54 -3.94 1.50 2.20
CA MET A 54 -2.96 0.45 1.93
C MET A 54 -3.63 -0.89 1.65
N VAL A 55 -4.61 -1.29 2.47
CA VAL A 55 -5.38 -2.54 2.24
C VAL A 55 -6.08 -2.48 0.88
N LYS A 56 -6.79 -1.39 0.58
CA LYS A 56 -7.47 -1.21 -0.71
C LYS A 56 -6.51 -1.27 -1.89
N ALA A 57 -5.39 -0.56 -1.81
CA ALA A 57 -4.36 -0.55 -2.84
C ALA A 57 -3.74 -1.96 -3.04
N LEU A 58 -3.50 -2.72 -1.98
CA LEU A 58 -3.01 -4.10 -2.07
C LEU A 58 -4.04 -5.05 -2.69
N GLN A 59 -5.33 -4.84 -2.43
CA GLN A 59 -6.40 -5.60 -3.08
C GLN A 59 -6.46 -5.30 -4.58
N VAL A 60 -6.41 -4.03 -4.98
CA VAL A 60 -6.39 -3.60 -6.39
C VAL A 60 -5.14 -4.15 -7.09
N SER A 61 -3.98 -4.02 -6.46
CA SER A 61 -2.71 -4.58 -6.95
C SER A 61 -2.80 -6.08 -7.21
N SER A 62 -3.39 -6.83 -6.26
CA SER A 62 -3.54 -8.28 -6.37
C SER A 62 -4.57 -8.67 -7.44
N LYS A 63 -5.66 -7.90 -7.59
CA LYS A 63 -6.69 -8.10 -8.63
C LYS A 63 -6.14 -7.87 -10.04
N LEU A 64 -5.34 -6.83 -10.22
CA LEU A 64 -4.87 -6.41 -11.55
C LEU A 64 -3.49 -6.99 -11.92
N GLY A 65 -2.74 -7.52 -10.95
CA GLY A 65 -1.33 -7.89 -11.16
C GLY A 65 -0.48 -6.66 -11.50
N ARG A 66 -0.69 -5.56 -10.78
CA ARG A 66 -0.05 -4.26 -11.01
C ARG A 66 0.60 -3.73 -9.74
N ALA A 67 1.65 -2.93 -9.89
CA ALA A 67 2.27 -2.23 -8.77
C ALA A 67 1.55 -0.89 -8.51
N MET A 68 1.49 -0.48 -7.24
CA MET A 68 0.82 0.76 -6.85
C MET A 68 1.83 1.91 -6.82
N PRO A 69 1.57 3.04 -7.47
CA PRO A 69 2.45 4.20 -7.38
C PRO A 69 2.37 4.86 -6.00
N ALA A 70 3.37 5.69 -5.70
CA ALA A 70 3.35 6.54 -4.53
C ALA A 70 2.09 7.44 -4.52
N ASN A 71 1.50 7.63 -3.34
CA ASN A 71 0.31 8.45 -3.11
C ASN A 71 -0.94 8.05 -3.92
N TRP A 72 -0.99 6.83 -4.50
CA TRP A 72 -2.19 6.36 -5.20
C TRP A 72 -3.45 6.49 -4.33
N PRO A 73 -4.58 7.02 -4.84
CA PRO A 73 -4.88 7.31 -6.25
C PRO A 73 -4.54 8.73 -6.73
N GLU A 74 -3.83 9.52 -5.94
CA GLU A 74 -3.42 10.89 -6.25
C GLU A 74 -1.91 10.96 -6.55
N SER A 75 -1.38 9.98 -7.29
CA SER A 75 0.02 10.00 -7.65
C SER A 75 0.34 11.22 -8.50
N GLU A 76 1.41 11.95 -8.17
CA GLU A 76 1.82 13.14 -8.93
C GLU A 76 2.23 12.83 -10.37
N ILE A 77 2.68 11.61 -10.63
CA ILE A 77 3.23 11.21 -11.94
C ILE A 77 2.16 10.54 -12.81
N VAL A 78 1.42 9.59 -12.24
CA VAL A 78 0.46 8.75 -12.99
C VAL A 78 -0.98 8.87 -12.49
N GLY A 79 -1.26 9.79 -11.56
CA GLY A 79 -2.59 9.99 -10.99
C GLY A 79 -3.16 8.71 -10.37
N LYS A 80 -4.35 8.34 -10.84
CA LYS A 80 -5.09 7.14 -10.40
C LYS A 80 -4.63 5.84 -11.08
N ASN A 81 -3.71 5.92 -12.03
CA ASN A 81 -3.28 4.77 -12.81
C ASN A 81 -2.34 3.88 -11.99
N VAL A 82 -2.14 2.64 -12.44
CA VAL A 82 -1.29 1.65 -11.76
C VAL A 82 -0.07 1.30 -12.61
N ILE A 83 1.02 0.90 -11.98
CA ILE A 83 2.29 0.62 -12.65
C ILE A 83 2.30 -0.81 -13.18
N VAL A 84 2.73 -0.99 -14.42
CA VAL A 84 3.00 -2.30 -15.00
C VAL A 84 4.37 -2.77 -14.48
N PRO A 85 4.46 -3.95 -13.83
CA PRO A 85 5.73 -4.49 -13.36
C PRO A 85 6.82 -4.45 -14.45
N PRO A 86 8.08 -4.14 -14.13
CA PRO A 86 9.15 -4.01 -15.12
C PRO A 86 9.37 -5.31 -15.89
N ALA A 87 9.85 -5.18 -17.14
CA ALA A 87 10.09 -6.32 -18.02
C ALA A 87 11.31 -7.11 -17.53
N ALA A 88 11.26 -8.43 -17.60
CA ALA A 88 12.39 -9.27 -17.21
C ALA A 88 13.35 -9.53 -18.40
N THR A 89 12.89 -9.31 -19.63
CA THR A 89 13.65 -9.57 -20.85
C THR A 89 13.62 -8.38 -21.81
N VAL A 90 14.60 -8.35 -22.73
CA VAL A 90 14.70 -7.30 -23.75
C VAL A 90 13.50 -7.35 -24.71
N GLN A 91 13.05 -8.56 -25.07
CA GLN A 91 11.88 -8.72 -25.94
C GLN A 91 10.62 -8.11 -25.30
N GLU A 92 10.36 -8.41 -24.03
CA GLU A 92 9.23 -7.83 -23.30
C GLU A 92 9.34 -6.30 -23.18
N ALA A 93 10.57 -5.78 -23.01
CA ALA A 93 10.83 -4.34 -22.94
C ALA A 93 10.47 -3.62 -24.25
N GLU A 94 10.73 -4.22 -25.40
CA GLU A 94 10.32 -3.67 -26.70
C GLU A 94 8.82 -3.79 -26.94
N GLU A 95 8.21 -4.90 -26.54
CA GLU A 95 6.79 -5.14 -26.72
C GLU A 95 5.91 -4.21 -25.88
N ARG A 96 6.29 -3.98 -24.62
CA ARG A 96 5.47 -3.19 -23.69
C ARG A 96 5.39 -1.72 -24.08
N LEU A 97 6.42 -1.17 -24.74
CA LEU A 97 6.40 0.19 -25.28
C LEU A 97 5.29 0.40 -26.32
N LYS A 98 4.83 -0.69 -26.96
CA LYS A 98 3.72 -0.66 -27.93
C LYS A 98 2.36 -0.89 -27.28
N LYS A 99 2.34 -1.48 -26.08
CA LYS A 99 1.12 -1.92 -25.37
C LYS A 99 0.64 -0.93 -24.31
N PHE A 100 1.57 -0.23 -23.65
CA PHE A 100 1.27 0.64 -22.51
C PHE A 100 1.81 2.06 -22.70
N LYS A 101 1.27 2.99 -21.92
CA LYS A 101 1.87 4.32 -21.80
C LYS A 101 3.11 4.22 -20.93
N CYS A 102 4.24 4.65 -21.47
CA CYS A 102 5.54 4.50 -20.85
C CYS A 102 6.29 5.83 -20.87
N PHE A 103 6.97 6.14 -19.78
CA PHE A 103 8.01 7.18 -19.77
C PHE A 103 9.34 6.60 -20.27
N ASP A 104 9.60 5.35 -19.92
CA ASP A 104 10.71 4.53 -20.39
C ASP A 104 10.28 3.05 -20.35
N TRP A 105 11.05 2.14 -20.94
CA TRP A 105 10.71 0.71 -21.03
C TRP A 105 10.46 0.07 -19.65
N TRP A 106 11.16 0.51 -18.61
CA TRP A 106 11.00 0.01 -17.24
C TRP A 106 9.88 0.71 -16.47
N PHE A 107 9.38 1.84 -16.97
CA PHE A 107 8.36 2.65 -16.30
C PHE A 107 7.15 2.88 -17.20
N CYS A 108 6.23 1.92 -17.15
CA CYS A 108 4.94 2.00 -17.84
C CYS A 108 3.79 1.92 -16.85
N TYR A 109 2.66 2.52 -17.21
CA TYR A 109 1.43 2.49 -16.43
C TYR A 109 0.24 2.03 -17.26
N ASP A 110 -0.75 1.51 -16.55
CA ASP A 110 -2.00 0.98 -17.05
C ASP A 110 -3.14 1.84 -16.51
N GLU A 111 -4.04 2.23 -17.40
CA GLU A 111 -5.19 3.09 -17.10
C GLU A 111 -6.45 2.26 -16.77
N ASN A 112 -6.36 0.93 -16.86
CA ASN A 112 -7.44 0.01 -16.58
C ASN A 112 -7.64 -0.22 -15.07
N VAL A 113 -8.09 0.82 -14.38
CA VAL A 113 -8.45 0.80 -12.96
C VAL A 113 -9.93 1.16 -12.82
N GLU A 114 -10.69 0.36 -12.08
CA GLU A 114 -12.12 0.63 -11.87
C GLU A 114 -12.34 1.93 -11.09
N GLU A 115 -13.25 2.78 -11.57
CA GLU A 115 -13.51 4.08 -10.94
C GLU A 115 -14.11 3.94 -9.53
N SER A 116 -14.82 2.83 -9.25
CA SER A 116 -15.29 2.50 -7.91
C SER A 116 -14.13 2.29 -6.93
N ASP A 117 -13.09 1.57 -7.34
CA ASP A 117 -11.91 1.30 -6.52
C ASP A 117 -11.14 2.60 -6.22
N VAL A 118 -11.01 3.46 -7.23
CA VAL A 118 -10.39 4.78 -7.12
C VAL A 118 -11.19 5.69 -6.19
N ARG A 119 -12.52 5.75 -6.36
CA ARG A 119 -13.40 6.58 -5.54
C ARG A 119 -13.36 6.18 -4.07
N GLU A 120 -13.46 4.88 -3.78
CA GLU A 120 -13.36 4.39 -2.40
C GLU A 120 -12.02 4.76 -1.77
N ALA A 121 -10.91 4.59 -2.49
CA ALA A 121 -9.59 4.97 -1.99
C ALA A 121 -9.46 6.49 -1.72
N ARG A 122 -10.10 7.34 -2.53
CA ARG A 122 -10.18 8.79 -2.30
C ARG A 122 -11.02 9.14 -1.07
N GLU A 123 -12.16 8.47 -0.88
CA GLU A 123 -13.03 8.69 0.28
C GLU A 123 -12.30 8.37 1.59
N LEU A 124 -11.50 7.29 1.60
CA LEU A 124 -10.65 6.95 2.74
C LEU A 124 -9.67 8.08 3.10
N LEU A 125 -9.09 8.76 2.11
CA LEU A 125 -8.18 9.88 2.34
C LEU A 125 -8.88 11.19 2.79
N THR A 126 -10.13 11.38 2.39
CA THR A 126 -10.86 12.66 2.52
C THR A 126 -11.80 12.76 3.73
N SER A 127 -11.95 11.68 4.52
CA SER A 127 -12.87 11.53 5.67
C SER A 127 -12.73 12.58 6.82
N LYS A 128 -11.97 13.67 6.64
CA LYS A 128 -11.88 14.82 7.56
C LYS A 128 -12.65 16.09 7.14
N LYS A 129 -13.52 16.08 6.12
CA LYS A 129 -14.28 17.30 5.73
C LYS A 129 -15.67 17.49 6.32
N THR A 130 -16.14 16.62 7.23
CA THR A 130 -17.46 16.78 7.91
C THR A 130 -17.32 16.91 9.43
N LEU A 131 -16.41 17.77 9.88
CA LEU A 131 -16.55 18.45 11.17
C LEU A 131 -16.59 19.95 10.86
N SER A 132 -17.72 20.37 10.29
CA SER A 132 -18.16 21.76 10.37
C SER A 132 -18.42 22.06 11.85
N LEU A 133 -17.53 22.87 12.45
CA LEU A 133 -17.87 23.72 13.59
C LEU A 133 -18.86 24.79 13.14
#